data_AF-A0A7R9TB75-F1
#
_entry.id   AF-A0A7R9TB75-F1
#
_cell.length_a   1.000
_cell.length_b   1.000
_cell.length_c   1.000
_cell.angle_alpha   90.00
_cell.angle_beta   90.00
_cell.angle_gamma   90.00
#
_symmetry.space_group_name_H-M   'P 1'
#
loop_
_entity.id
_entity.type
_entity.pdbx_description
1 polymer ?
#
loop_
_entity_poly.entity_id
_entity_poly.type
_entity_poly.pdbx_seq_one_letter_code
_entity_poly.pdbx_strand_id
1 'polypeptide(L)'
;LGQNPFFCPLPDWADELSATCKQAEIASIEPDYGPAAGGTTVVVHGNWLGAADGRGSGCLFGSKTAAIWVDATDADEKRVTCASPPRSPGASTSSTVVRVGHE
;
A
#
# COMPACT_ATOMS: atom_id res chain seq x y z
N LEU A 1 18.13 -10.25 -19.98
CA LEU A 1 17.15 -11.06 -19.21
C LEU A 1 17.31 -10.66 -17.74
N GLY A 2 16.75 -9.51 -17.34
CA GLY A 2 17.15 -8.82 -16.11
C GLY A 2 15.97 -8.17 -15.37
N GLN A 3 14.77 -8.72 -15.51
CA GLN A 3 13.57 -8.23 -14.82
C GLN A 3 13.14 -9.21 -13.71
N ASN A 4 14.12 -9.79 -13.00
CA ASN A 4 13.89 -10.42 -11.71
C ASN A 4 14.11 -9.33 -10.64
N PRO A 5 13.10 -8.94 -9.85
CA PRO A 5 11.94 -9.77 -9.49
C PRO A 5 10.55 -9.19 -9.83
N PHE A 6 9.60 -10.11 -10.04
CA PHE A 6 8.18 -9.86 -10.30
C PHE A 6 7.39 -9.61 -8.99
N PHE A 7 6.14 -9.16 -9.07
CA PHE A 7 5.21 -9.12 -7.92
C PHE A 7 4.47 -10.46 -7.77
N CYS A 8 4.17 -10.87 -6.54
CA CYS A 8 3.47 -12.14 -6.25
C CYS A 8 1.94 -12.03 -6.48
N PRO A 9 1.24 -13.13 -6.85
CA PRO A 9 1.76 -14.48 -7.07
C PRO A 9 2.51 -14.64 -8.41
N LEU A 10 3.49 -15.54 -8.43
CA LEU A 10 4.19 -15.88 -9.68
C LEU A 10 3.25 -16.61 -10.63
N PRO A 11 3.34 -16.34 -11.95
CA PRO A 11 2.68 -17.16 -12.96
C PRO A 11 3.31 -18.55 -13.06
N ASP A 12 2.55 -19.56 -13.50
CA ASP A 12 2.99 -20.97 -13.55
C ASP A 12 4.28 -21.19 -14.37
N TRP A 13 4.58 -20.31 -15.35
CA TRP A 13 5.82 -20.38 -16.14
C TRP A 13 7.07 -19.91 -15.38
N ALA A 14 6.91 -19.25 -14.24
CA ALA A 14 8.01 -18.67 -13.48
C ALA A 14 8.98 -19.72 -12.88
N ASP A 15 8.47 -20.92 -12.60
CA ASP A 15 9.27 -22.05 -12.10
C ASP A 15 10.39 -22.46 -13.08
N GLU A 16 10.10 -22.44 -14.39
CA GLU A 16 11.06 -22.83 -15.44
C GLU A 16 12.25 -21.86 -15.52
N LEU A 17 12.04 -20.59 -15.16
CA LEU A 17 13.05 -19.55 -15.20
C LEU A 17 13.71 -19.28 -13.83
N SER A 18 13.38 -20.06 -12.79
CA SER A 18 13.80 -19.80 -11.40
C SER A 18 13.55 -18.35 -10.97
N ALA A 19 12.44 -17.77 -11.44
CA ALA A 19 12.11 -16.39 -11.13
C ALA A 19 11.64 -16.27 -9.67
N THR A 20 12.00 -15.18 -9.01
CA THR A 20 11.55 -14.88 -7.64
C THR A 20 10.54 -13.74 -7.68
N CYS A 21 9.47 -13.81 -6.89
CA CYS A 21 8.59 -12.67 -6.69
C CYS A 21 8.91 -11.94 -5.39
N LYS A 22 8.46 -10.69 -5.32
CA LYS A 22 8.48 -9.87 -4.12
C LYS A 22 7.06 -9.52 -3.72
N GLN A 23 6.84 -9.57 -2.42
CA GLN A 23 5.59 -9.20 -1.79
C GLN A 23 5.82 -7.90 -1.02
N ALA A 24 4.84 -6.99 -1.10
CA ALA A 24 4.85 -5.77 -0.32
C ALA A 24 4.91 -6.09 1.17
N GLU A 25 5.88 -5.51 1.86
CA GLU A 25 6.11 -5.66 3.28
C GLU A 25 6.02 -4.29 3.93
N ILE A 26 5.09 -4.11 4.87
CA ILE A 26 4.95 -2.87 5.63
C ILE A 26 5.78 -2.99 6.90
N ALA A 27 6.70 -2.06 7.10
CA ALA A 27 7.55 -1.98 8.29
C ALA A 27 6.97 -1.04 9.35
N SER A 28 6.50 0.15 8.95
CA SER A 28 5.90 1.12 9.87
C SER A 28 4.96 2.08 9.16
N ILE A 29 4.14 2.79 9.95
CA ILE A 29 3.20 3.82 9.47
C ILE A 29 3.35 5.02 10.38
N GLU A 30 3.55 6.21 9.82
CA GLU A 30 3.70 7.44 10.58
C GLU A 30 3.05 8.67 9.90
N PRO A 31 2.23 9.45 10.63
CA PRO A 31 1.65 9.13 11.93
C PRO A 31 0.60 8.01 11.78
N ASP A 32 0.46 7.18 12.83
CA ASP A 32 -0.55 6.14 12.92
C ASP A 32 -1.89 6.64 13.48
N TYR A 33 -1.96 7.92 13.88
CA TYR A 33 -3.17 8.59 14.34
C TYR A 33 -3.33 10.00 13.75
N GLY A 34 -4.56 10.50 13.78
CA GLY A 34 -4.92 11.82 13.27
C GLY A 34 -6.37 12.22 13.56
N PRO A 35 -6.73 13.49 13.31
CA PRO A 35 -8.08 14.00 13.51
C PRO A 35 -9.14 13.21 12.71
N ALA A 36 -10.34 13.09 13.28
CA ALA A 36 -11.46 12.40 12.64
C ALA A 36 -11.92 13.08 11.34
N ALA A 37 -11.62 14.37 11.16
CA ALA A 37 -11.87 15.11 9.93
C ALA A 37 -10.99 14.66 8.75
N GLY A 38 -9.97 13.83 8.97
CA GLY A 38 -9.02 13.42 7.93
C GLY A 38 -7.99 14.51 7.63
N GLY A 39 -7.32 14.39 6.48
CA GLY A 39 -6.28 15.32 6.01
C GLY A 39 -4.90 15.09 6.63
N THR A 40 -4.72 13.99 7.36
CA THR A 40 -3.41 13.63 7.92
C THR A 40 -2.56 13.01 6.82
N THR A 41 -1.38 13.57 6.56
CA THR A 41 -0.40 12.93 5.67
C THR A 41 0.18 11.72 6.38
N VAL A 42 -0.19 10.53 5.93
CA VAL A 42 0.29 9.25 6.43
C VAL A 42 1.38 8.74 5.51
N VAL A 43 2.49 8.34 6.10
CA VAL A 43 3.64 7.76 5.43
C VAL A 43 3.77 6.31 5.84
N VAL A 44 3.69 5.41 4.88
CA VAL A 44 3.87 3.97 5.05
C VAL A 44 5.29 3.64 4.62
N HIS A 45 6.09 3.09 5.53
CA HIS A 45 7.44 2.62 5.26
C HIS A 45 7.44 1.10 5.12
N GLY A 46 8.30 0.59 4.25
CA GLY A 46 8.36 -0.84 3.98
C GLY A 46 9.31 -1.19 2.85
N ASN A 47 9.07 -2.34 2.25
CA ASN A 47 9.78 -2.81 1.06
C ASN A 47 8.76 -3.29 0.02
N TRP A 48 9.06 -3.07 -1.26
CA TRP A 48 8.23 -3.46 -2.39
C TRP A 48 6.80 -2.87 -2.31
N LEU A 49 6.68 -1.63 -1.80
CA LEU A 49 5.40 -0.97 -1.54
C LEU A 49 4.78 -0.25 -2.74
N GLY A 50 5.47 -0.16 -3.87
CA GLY A 50 4.98 0.50 -5.07
C GLY A 50 5.71 0.01 -6.31
N ALA A 51 5.13 0.24 -7.47
CA ALA A 51 5.84 0.09 -8.73
C ALA A 51 6.86 1.23 -8.88
N ALA A 52 7.99 0.98 -9.55
CA ALA A 52 9.06 1.97 -9.70
C ALA A 52 8.63 3.27 -10.43
N ASP A 53 7.46 3.26 -11.08
CA ASP A 53 6.83 4.40 -11.75
C ASP A 53 5.71 5.07 -10.93
N GLY A 54 5.44 4.60 -9.71
CA GLY A 54 4.49 5.19 -8.76
C GLY A 54 3.02 5.05 -9.12
N ARG A 55 2.69 4.39 -10.24
CA ARG A 55 1.30 4.23 -10.72
C ARG A 55 0.60 3.07 -10.00
N GLY A 56 -0.69 3.21 -9.74
CA GLY A 56 -1.52 2.19 -9.09
C GLY A 56 -1.31 1.99 -7.58
N SER A 57 -0.39 2.75 -6.96
CA SER A 57 -0.12 2.68 -5.52
C SER A 57 -1.06 3.57 -4.71
N GLY A 58 -1.51 3.09 -3.55
CA GLY A 58 -2.44 3.82 -2.71
C GLY A 58 -2.61 3.20 -1.32
N CYS A 59 -3.33 3.91 -0.47
CA CYS A 59 -3.63 3.48 0.88
C CYS A 59 -5.12 3.21 1.02
N LEU A 60 -5.43 2.10 1.69
CA LEU A 60 -6.81 1.71 1.97
C LEU A 60 -7.08 1.93 3.46
N PHE A 61 -7.99 2.87 3.77
CA PHE A 61 -8.33 3.25 5.13
C PHE A 61 -9.69 2.67 5.52
N GLY A 62 -9.78 2.04 6.69
CA GLY A 62 -11.05 1.51 7.23
C GLY A 62 -11.08 -0.01 7.34
N SER A 63 -12.28 -0.53 7.57
CA SER A 63 -12.52 -1.98 7.75
C SER A 63 -12.83 -2.66 6.41
N LYS A 64 -12.78 -4.00 6.37
CA LYS A 64 -13.09 -4.79 5.15
C LYS A 64 -14.44 -4.43 4.49
N THR A 65 -15.41 -3.94 5.26
CA THR A 65 -16.77 -3.61 4.80
C THR A 65 -16.99 -2.12 4.51
N ALA A 66 -16.05 -1.25 4.92
CA ALA A 66 -16.16 0.21 4.77
C ALA A 66 -14.78 0.83 4.55
N ALA A 67 -14.06 0.29 3.56
CA ALA A 67 -12.73 0.75 3.22
C ALA A 67 -12.79 1.85 2.15
N ILE A 68 -11.95 2.87 2.29
CA ILE A 68 -11.82 3.98 1.35
C ILE A 68 -10.42 3.89 0.73
N TRP A 69 -10.38 3.78 -0.60
CA TRP A 69 -9.13 3.89 -1.36
C TRP A 69 -8.73 5.36 -1.50
N VAL A 70 -7.47 5.64 -1.22
CA VAL A 70 -6.84 6.94 -1.47
C VAL A 70 -5.59 6.72 -2.29
N ASP A 71 -5.52 7.36 -3.45
CA ASP A 71 -4.33 7.34 -4.28
C ASP A 71 -3.13 7.96 -3.55
N ALA A 72 -1.97 7.34 -3.73
CA ALA A 72 -0.75 7.85 -3.15
C ALA A 72 -0.37 9.18 -3.80
N THR A 73 0.02 10.16 -2.98
CA THR A 73 0.59 11.42 -3.48
C THR A 73 2.06 11.27 -3.84
N ASP A 74 2.74 10.30 -3.24
CA ASP A 74 4.14 9.92 -3.48
C ASP A 74 4.28 8.43 -3.18
N ALA A 75 4.86 7.66 -4.09
CA ALA A 75 5.05 6.23 -3.92
C ALA A 75 6.33 5.76 -4.59
N ASP A 76 7.12 4.99 -3.85
CA ASP A 76 8.31 4.29 -4.29
C ASP A 76 8.37 2.89 -3.65
N GLU A 77 9.40 2.11 -4.00
CA GLU A 77 9.55 0.74 -3.47
C GLU A 77 9.63 0.67 -1.94
N LYS A 78 10.01 1.75 -1.25
CA LYS A 78 10.20 1.78 0.21
C LYS A 78 9.21 2.64 0.97
N ARG A 79 8.47 3.50 0.28
CA ARG A 79 7.57 4.44 0.93
C ARG A 79 6.34 4.74 0.10
N VAL A 80 5.19 4.84 0.75
CA VAL A 80 3.94 5.30 0.16
C VAL A 80 3.34 6.38 1.05
N THR A 81 3.01 7.52 0.45
CA THR A 81 2.44 8.67 1.14
C THR A 81 1.01 8.88 0.69
N CYS A 82 0.07 8.97 1.63
CA CYS A 82 -1.35 9.17 1.36
C CYS A 82 -1.96 10.19 2.33
N ALA A 83 -3.00 10.89 1.91
CA ALA A 83 -3.80 11.72 2.80
C ALA A 83 -4.95 10.90 3.42
N SER A 84 -5.07 10.89 4.75
CA SER A 84 -6.16 10.16 5.41
C SER A 84 -7.52 10.78 5.05
N PRO A 85 -8.55 9.99 4.71
CA PRO A 85 -9.88 10.51 4.44
C PRO A 85 -10.61 10.85 5.76
N PRO A 86 -11.64 11.72 5.72
CA PRO A 86 -12.53 11.93 6.86
C PRO A 86 -13.19 10.63 7.31
N ARG A 87 -13.25 10.38 8.62
CA ARG A 87 -13.97 9.23 9.18
C ARG A 87 -15.47 9.50 9.21
N SER A 88 -16.26 8.51 8.82
CA SER A 88 -17.69 8.49 9.09
C SER A 88 -17.93 8.48 10.61
N PRO A 89 -18.89 9.27 11.14
CA PRO A 89 -19.22 9.27 12.55
C PRO A 89 -19.62 7.85 13.01
N GLY A 90 -18.95 7.33 14.04
CA GLY A 90 -19.15 5.96 14.55
C GLY A 90 -18.10 4.92 14.12
N ALA A 91 -17.18 5.25 13.21
CA ALA A 91 -16.09 4.36 12.81
C ALA A 91 -14.91 4.42 13.80
N SER A 92 -14.98 3.62 14.86
CA SER A 92 -13.87 3.40 15.81
C SER A 92 -13.01 2.23 15.34
N THR A 93 -12.23 2.38 14.27
CA THR A 93 -11.26 1.36 13.88
C THR A 93 -9.89 1.96 13.62
N SER A 94 -8.96 1.66 14.52
CA SER A 94 -7.52 1.92 14.46
C SER A 94 -6.80 0.96 13.51
N SER A 95 -7.39 0.68 12.35
CA SER A 95 -6.87 -0.32 11.41
C SER A 95 -6.77 0.29 10.03
N THR A 96 -5.60 0.82 9.71
CA THR A 96 -5.20 1.14 8.35
C THR A 96 -4.71 -0.16 7.71
N VAL A 97 -5.51 -0.77 6.85
CA VAL A 97 -5.08 -1.93 6.07
C VAL A 97 -4.53 -1.39 4.76
N VAL A 98 -3.23 -1.09 4.70
CA VAL A 98 -2.63 -0.64 3.44
C VAL A 98 -2.61 -1.83 2.47
N ARG A 99 -3.41 -1.74 1.41
CA ARG A 99 -3.30 -2.64 0.26
C ARG A 99 -2.51 -1.92 -0.81
N VAL A 100 -1.30 -2.40 -1.06
CA VAL A 100 -0.52 -2.00 -2.22
C VAL A 100 -1.02 -2.85 -3.39
N GLY A 101 -1.63 -2.20 -4.38
CA GLY A 101 -2.04 -2.81 -5.63
C GLY A 101 -1.00 -2.53 -6.74
N HIS A 102 -0.75 -3.54 -7.56
CA HIS A 102 -0.32 -3.40 -8.95
C HIS A 102 -1.56 -3.75 -9.76
N GLU A 103 -1.92 -2.95 -10.77
CA GLU A 103 -3.08 -3.22 -11.64
C GLU A 103 -2.96 -4.52 -12.42
#